data_AF-A0A1G0CHF4-F1
#
_entry.id   AF-A0A1G0CHF4-F1
#
_cell.length_a   1.000
_cell.length_b   1.000
_cell.length_c   1.000
_cell.angle_alpha   90.00
_cell.angle_beta   90.00
_cell.angle_gamma   90.00
#
_symmetry.space_group_name_H-M   'P 1'
#
loop_
_entity.id
_entity.type
_entity.pdbx_description
1 polymer ?
#
loop_
_entity_poly.entity_id
_entity_poly.type
_entity_poly.pdbx_seq_one_letter_code
_entity_poly.pdbx_strand_id
1 'polypeptide(L)'
;MVQTIKTTSVIVLIAIVISIGCEEIGSKFLQKYLCENLLTIILGFLAINTATLGVLATKLHDIKKELQNLDLTDVVKQMKLSLTEQIVLVFITLSSLIFRNSDIDWVYKWYITDIFNVATFLYAINILWDTGKSVFILIIDSNFKDNSAS
;
A
#
# COMPACT_ATOMS: atom_id res chain seq x y z
N MET A 1 2.86 -10.24 -12.02
CA MET A 1 2.57 -11.39 -11.14
C MET A 1 3.81 -11.84 -10.37
N VAL A 2 4.89 -12.30 -11.02
CA VAL A 2 6.15 -12.70 -10.31
C VAL A 2 6.75 -11.56 -9.49
N GLN A 3 6.79 -10.34 -10.06
CA GLN A 3 7.31 -9.17 -9.34
C GLN A 3 6.47 -8.83 -8.09
N THR A 4 5.14 -8.88 -8.20
CA THR A 4 4.21 -8.65 -7.09
C THR A 4 4.42 -9.68 -5.98
N ILE A 5 4.51 -10.97 -6.32
CA ILE A 5 4.76 -12.05 -5.35
C ILE A 5 6.09 -11.85 -4.63
N LYS A 6 7.13 -11.47 -5.37
CA LYS A 6 8.45 -11.18 -4.81
C LYS A 6 8.43 -9.99 -3.85
N THR A 7 7.72 -8.92 -4.19
CA THR A 7 7.59 -7.75 -3.31
C THR A 7 6.80 -8.10 -2.05
N THR A 8 5.67 -8.80 -2.17
CA THR A 8 4.89 -9.26 -1.02
C THR A 8 5.70 -10.18 -0.11
N SER A 9 6.45 -11.13 -0.66
CA SER A 9 7.26 -12.05 0.15
C SER A 9 8.38 -11.32 0.89
N VAL A 10 9.05 -10.36 0.25
CA VAL A 10 10.07 -9.52 0.90
C VAL A 10 9.45 -8.69 2.04
N ILE A 11 8.26 -8.12 1.84
CA ILE A 11 7.56 -7.35 2.87
C ILE A 11 7.20 -8.22 4.07
N VAL A 12 6.73 -9.45 3.84
CA VAL A 12 6.44 -10.40 4.93
C VAL A 12 7.72 -10.78 5.67
N LEU A 13 8.83 -11.03 4.96
CA LEU A 13 10.13 -11.30 5.59
C LEU A 13 10.59 -10.12 6.46
N ILE A 14 10.49 -8.89 5.96
CA ILE A 14 10.81 -7.68 6.73
C ILE A 14 9.91 -7.57 7.96
N ALA A 15 8.61 -7.85 7.83
CA ALA A 15 7.68 -7.82 8.95
C ALA A 15 8.04 -8.84 10.02
N ILE A 16 8.44 -10.06 9.64
CA ILE A 16 8.95 -11.07 10.58
C ILE A 16 10.18 -10.56 11.32
N VAL A 17 11.16 -10.03 10.59
CA VAL A 17 12.41 -9.50 11.17
C VAL A 17 12.12 -8.36 12.14
N ILE A 18 11.22 -7.43 11.80
CA ILE A 18 10.82 -6.33 12.68
C ILE A 18 10.11 -6.87 13.92
N SER A 19 9.16 -7.79 13.77
CA SER A 19 8.42 -8.35 14.91
C SER A 19 9.32 -9.09 15.89
N ILE A 20 10.25 -9.93 15.40
CA ILE A 20 11.25 -10.60 16.22
C ILE A 20 12.19 -9.56 16.86
N GLY A 21 12.67 -8.59 16.07
CA GLY A 21 13.55 -7.54 16.57
C GLY A 21 12.92 -6.73 17.70
N CYS A 22 11.63 -6.40 17.63
CA CYS A 22 10.91 -5.74 18.70
C CYS A 22 10.81 -6.59 19.97
N GLU A 23 10.66 -7.90 19.84
CA GLU A 23 10.64 -8.83 20.97
C GLU A 23 12.00 -8.94 21.65
N GLU A 24 13.08 -9.13 20.89
CA GLU A 24 14.45 -9.25 21.40
C GLU A 24 14.90 -8.00 22.17
N ILE A 25 14.47 -6.82 21.74
CA ILE A 25 14.74 -5.55 22.45
C ILE A 25 13.72 -5.26 23.56
N GLY A 26 12.74 -6.14 23.80
CA GLY A 26 11.69 -5.98 24.80
C GLY A 26 10.72 -4.83 24.53
N SER A 27 10.63 -4.33 23.30
CA SER A 27 9.79 -3.20 22.92
C SER A 27 8.43 -3.66 22.42
N LYS A 28 7.37 -3.24 23.12
CA LYS A 28 5.97 -3.43 22.69
C LYS A 28 5.40 -2.21 21.95
N PHE A 29 6.24 -1.21 21.66
CA PHE A 29 5.79 0.07 21.12
C PHE A 29 5.04 -0.09 19.80
N LEU A 30 5.65 -0.76 18.83
CA LEU A 30 5.07 -0.90 17.48
C LEU A 30 3.81 -1.77 17.52
N GLN A 31 3.84 -2.88 18.25
CA GLN A 31 2.71 -3.81 18.40
C GLN A 31 1.50 -3.10 19.03
N LYS A 32 1.73 -2.33 20.10
CA LYS A 32 0.68 -1.54 20.75
C LYS A 32 0.13 -0.49 19.79
N TYR A 33 1.01 0.29 19.17
CA TYR A 33 0.63 1.34 18.25
C TYR A 33 -0.22 0.82 17.08
N LEU A 34 0.20 -0.28 16.44
CA LEU A 34 -0.56 -0.88 15.34
C LEU A 34 -1.85 -1.53 15.83
N CYS A 35 -1.87 -2.18 16.99
CA CYS A 35 -3.11 -2.74 17.53
C CYS A 35 -4.19 -1.66 17.78
N GLU A 36 -3.77 -0.46 18.19
CA GLU A 36 -4.68 0.66 18.49
C GLU A 36 -5.05 1.48 17.25
N ASN A 37 -4.15 1.60 16.27
CA ASN A 37 -4.27 2.61 15.20
C ASN A 37 -4.26 2.06 13.77
N LEU A 38 -3.96 0.76 13.55
CA LEU A 38 -3.74 0.22 12.20
C LEU A 38 -4.94 0.47 11.28
N LEU A 39 -6.18 0.26 11.74
CA LEU A 39 -7.36 0.52 10.92
C LEU A 39 -7.43 1.98 10.44
N THR A 40 -7.23 2.94 11.34
CA THR A 40 -7.21 4.38 11.03
C THR A 40 -6.12 4.70 10.02
N ILE A 41 -4.93 4.11 10.18
CA ILE A 41 -3.80 4.30 9.27
C ILE A 41 -4.14 3.76 7.87
N ILE A 42 -4.66 2.53 7.77
CA ILE A 42 -4.98 1.90 6.48
C ILE A 42 -6.10 2.66 5.75
N LEU A 43 -7.11 3.15 6.47
CA LEU A 43 -8.15 4.03 5.91
C LEU A 43 -7.56 5.37 5.44
N GLY A 44 -6.62 5.94 6.20
CA GLY A 44 -5.86 7.12 5.79
C GLY A 44 -5.09 6.89 4.49
N PHE A 45 -4.37 5.76 4.38
CA PHE A 45 -3.67 5.38 3.16
C PHE A 45 -4.61 5.14 1.98
N LEU A 46 -5.80 4.58 2.20
CA LEU A 46 -6.85 4.47 1.18
C LEU A 46 -7.30 5.83 0.65
N ALA A 47 -7.52 6.80 1.54
CA ALA A 47 -7.88 8.15 1.14
C ALA A 47 -6.78 8.82 0.32
N ILE A 48 -5.51 8.71 0.75
CA ILE A 48 -4.37 9.28 0.02
C ILE A 48 -4.20 8.59 -1.34
N ASN A 49 -4.27 7.26 -1.42
CA ASN A 49 -4.17 6.52 -2.68
C ASN A 49 -5.30 6.92 -3.63
N THR A 50 -6.54 7.05 -3.13
CA THR A 50 -7.70 7.49 -3.93
C THR A 50 -7.51 8.90 -4.47
N ALA A 51 -7.05 9.85 -3.65
CA ALA A 51 -6.77 11.21 -4.09
C ALA A 51 -5.67 11.25 -5.16
N THR A 52 -4.60 10.47 -4.95
CA THR A 52 -3.46 10.38 -5.87
C THR A 52 -3.86 9.76 -7.22
N LEU A 53 -4.65 8.68 -7.19
CA LEU A 53 -5.22 8.07 -8.39
C LEU A 53 -6.19 9.02 -9.12
N GLY A 54 -6.91 9.88 -8.38
CA GLY A 54 -7.74 10.94 -8.97
C GLY A 54 -6.91 11.93 -9.80
N VAL A 55 -5.82 12.45 -9.24
CA VAL A 55 -4.88 13.32 -9.96
C VAL A 55 -4.30 12.62 -11.18
N LEU A 56 -3.88 11.36 -11.01
CA LEU A 56 -3.34 10.53 -12.09
C LEU A 56 -4.35 10.35 -13.23
N ALA A 57 -5.61 10.05 -12.90
CA ALA A 57 -6.68 9.85 -13.87
C ALA A 57 -6.95 11.13 -14.67
N THR A 58 -6.97 12.30 -14.03
CA THR A 58 -7.15 13.59 -14.71
C THR A 58 -6.03 13.83 -15.72
N LYS A 59 -4.77 13.61 -15.33
CA LYS A 59 -3.63 13.80 -16.25
C LYS A 59 -3.61 12.82 -17.41
N LEU A 60 -3.92 11.55 -17.15
CA LEU A 60 -4.05 10.54 -18.19
C LEU A 60 -5.19 10.86 -19.17
N HIS A 61 -6.30 11.42 -18.69
CA HIS A 61 -7.40 11.87 -19.54
C HIS A 61 -6.99 13.03 -20.45
N ASP A 62 -6.24 13.99 -19.94
CA ASP A 62 -5.71 15.11 -20.74
C ASP A 62 -4.76 14.61 -21.83
N ILE A 63 -3.83 13.71 -21.51
CA ILE A 63 -2.92 13.07 -22.49
C ILE A 63 -3.70 12.31 -23.56
N LYS A 64 -4.76 11.58 -23.19
CA LYS A 64 -5.58 10.82 -24.14
C LYS A 64 -6.33 11.72 -25.12
N LYS A 65 -6.70 12.94 -24.73
CA LYS A 65 -7.32 13.92 -25.64
C LYS A 65 -6.34 14.37 -26.73
N GLU A 66 -5.08 14.56 -26.37
CA GLU A 66 -4.01 14.96 -27.30
C GLU A 66 -3.55 13.80 -28.18
N LEU A 67 -3.51 12.58 -27.63
CA LEU A 67 -3.07 11.37 -28.30
C LEU A 67 -4.21 10.34 -28.37
N GLN A 68 -5.14 10.54 -29.31
CA GLN A 68 -6.38 9.75 -29.41
C GLN A 68 -6.16 8.24 -29.59
N ASN A 69 -5.03 7.83 -30.16
CA ASN A 69 -4.68 6.42 -30.38
C ASN A 69 -3.91 5.77 -29.21
N LEU A 70 -3.66 6.50 -28.12
CA LEU A 70 -2.97 5.97 -26.96
C LEU A 70 -3.88 5.01 -26.19
N ASP A 71 -3.48 3.74 -26.10
CA ASP A 71 -4.15 2.77 -25.26
C ASP A 71 -3.70 2.91 -23.80
N LEU A 72 -4.67 3.18 -22.92
CA LEU A 72 -4.46 3.33 -21.47
C LEU A 72 -5.14 2.20 -20.68
N THR A 73 -5.64 1.16 -21.34
CA THR A 73 -6.41 0.08 -20.72
C THR A 73 -5.64 -0.59 -19.59
N ASP A 74 -4.36 -0.89 -19.81
CA ASP A 74 -3.50 -1.51 -18.80
C ASP A 74 -3.21 -0.57 -17.63
N VAL A 75 -3.03 0.73 -17.88
CA VAL A 75 -2.82 1.72 -16.82
C VAL A 75 -4.05 1.83 -15.93
N VAL A 76 -5.24 1.95 -16.53
CA VAL A 76 -6.51 1.99 -15.79
C VAL A 76 -6.73 0.70 -15.00
N LYS A 77 -6.34 -0.45 -15.56
CA LYS A 77 -6.41 -1.74 -14.86
C LYS A 77 -5.50 -1.77 -13.63
N GLN A 78 -4.25 -1.29 -13.72
CA GLN A 78 -3.34 -1.21 -12.58
C GLN A 78 -3.82 -0.22 -11.52
N MET A 79 -4.38 0.93 -11.93
CA MET A 79 -4.98 1.89 -11.01
C MET A 79 -6.14 1.28 -10.21
N LYS A 80 -7.02 0.52 -10.87
CA LYS A 80 -8.12 -0.21 -10.20
C LYS A 80 -7.60 -1.31 -9.29
N LEU A 81 -6.52 -1.99 -9.70
CA LEU A 81 -5.89 -3.01 -8.88
C LEU A 81 -5.35 -2.42 -7.58
N SER A 82 -4.58 -1.33 -7.65
CA SER A 82 -4.03 -0.61 -6.48
C SER A 82 -5.15 -0.21 -5.49
N LEU A 83 -6.26 0.34 -6.00
CA LEU A 83 -7.41 0.67 -5.15
C LEU A 83 -8.05 -0.57 -4.51
N THR A 84 -8.21 -1.64 -5.30
CA THR A 84 -8.79 -2.91 -4.83
C THR A 84 -7.90 -3.56 -3.76
N GLU A 85 -6.58 -3.60 -3.95
CA GLU A 85 -5.63 -4.12 -2.97
C GLU A 85 -5.74 -3.36 -1.65
N GLN A 86 -5.83 -2.03 -1.69
CA GLN A 86 -5.98 -1.21 -0.48
C GLN A 86 -7.29 -1.49 0.26
N ILE A 87 -8.41 -1.70 -0.46
CA ILE A 87 -9.69 -2.12 0.13
C ILE A 87 -9.58 -3.51 0.76
N VAL A 88 -8.91 -4.45 0.08
CA VAL A 88 -8.64 -5.79 0.62
C VAL A 88 -7.82 -5.70 1.91
N LEU A 89 -6.83 -4.80 1.99
CA LEU A 89 -6.06 -4.57 3.21
C LEU A 89 -6.90 -4.03 4.37
N VAL A 90 -7.94 -3.24 4.10
CA VAL A 90 -8.90 -2.81 5.14
C VAL A 90 -9.59 -4.02 5.75
N PHE A 91 -10.11 -4.92 4.92
CA PHE A 91 -10.78 -6.14 5.41
C PHE A 91 -9.81 -7.06 6.16
N ILE A 92 -8.61 -7.26 5.63
CA ILE A 92 -7.52 -8.01 6.26
C ILE A 92 -7.18 -7.43 7.64
N THR A 93 -7.08 -6.10 7.74
CA THR A 93 -6.83 -5.39 9.01
C THR A 93 -7.95 -5.63 10.01
N LEU A 94 -9.21 -5.47 9.59
CA LEU A 94 -10.37 -5.72 10.44
C LEU A 94 -10.37 -7.15 10.97
N SER A 95 -10.20 -8.14 10.09
CA SER A 95 -10.14 -9.55 10.49
C SER A 95 -8.98 -9.82 11.46
N SER A 96 -7.80 -9.26 11.21
CA SER A 96 -6.63 -9.39 12.09
C SER A 96 -6.89 -8.81 13.49
N LEU A 97 -7.45 -7.60 13.56
CA LEU A 97 -7.74 -6.93 14.84
C LEU A 97 -8.87 -7.60 15.62
N ILE A 98 -9.91 -8.11 14.94
CA ILE A 98 -10.95 -8.92 15.58
C ILE A 98 -10.34 -10.20 16.15
N PHE A 99 -9.54 -10.91 15.34
CA PHE A 99 -8.89 -12.13 15.77
C PHE A 99 -7.96 -11.89 16.97
N ARG A 100 -7.13 -10.85 16.92
CA ARG A 100 -6.24 -10.39 18.01
C ARG A 100 -6.99 -10.21 19.33
N ASN A 101 -8.14 -9.55 19.31
CA ASN A 101 -8.91 -9.18 20.51
C ASN A 101 -9.99 -10.20 20.91
N SER A 102 -10.07 -11.34 20.21
CA SER A 102 -11.01 -12.42 20.56
C SER A 102 -10.59 -13.16 21.84
N ASP A 103 -11.48 -13.95 22.42
CA ASP A 103 -11.15 -14.86 23.55
C ASP A 103 -10.58 -16.21 23.09
N ILE A 104 -10.19 -16.34 21.82
CA ILE A 104 -9.58 -17.57 21.30
C ILE A 104 -8.21 -17.76 21.96
N ASP A 105 -8.08 -18.85 22.70
CA ASP A 105 -6.85 -19.22 23.40
C ASP A 105 -5.94 -20.03 22.47
N TRP A 106 -4.97 -19.33 21.86
CA TRP A 106 -3.98 -19.93 20.98
C TRP A 106 -2.60 -19.32 21.24
N VAL A 107 -1.63 -20.17 21.52
CA VAL A 107 -0.27 -19.79 21.96
C VAL A 107 0.42 -18.82 20.99
N TYR A 108 0.27 -19.02 19.68
CA TYR A 108 0.95 -18.21 18.66
C TYR A 108 0.14 -17.00 18.16
N LYS A 109 -1.04 -16.76 18.73
CA LYS A 109 -1.96 -15.72 18.31
C LYS A 109 -1.31 -14.34 18.26
N TRP A 110 -0.60 -13.97 19.33
CA TRP A 110 0.04 -12.66 19.45
C TRP A 110 1.14 -12.48 18.40
N TYR A 111 2.03 -13.45 18.25
CA TYR A 111 3.10 -13.42 17.24
C TYR A 111 2.58 -13.30 15.81
N ILE A 112 1.62 -14.14 15.45
CA ILE A 112 1.08 -14.18 14.09
C ILE A 112 0.37 -12.86 13.77
N THR A 113 -0.44 -12.35 14.69
CA THR A 113 -1.15 -11.08 14.48
C THR A 113 -0.20 -9.88 14.46
N ASP A 114 0.91 -9.89 15.20
CA ASP A 114 1.93 -8.83 15.11
C ASP A 114 2.63 -8.83 13.76
N ILE A 115 3.11 -9.98 13.30
CA ILE A 115 3.70 -10.13 11.96
C ILE A 115 2.71 -9.67 10.88
N PHE A 116 1.45 -10.08 11.00
CA PHE A 116 0.42 -9.76 10.03
C PHE A 116 0.07 -8.27 10.01
N ASN A 117 -0.03 -7.64 11.18
CA ASN A 117 -0.28 -6.22 11.32
C ASN A 117 0.88 -5.38 10.76
N VAL A 118 2.13 -5.76 11.03
CA VAL A 118 3.33 -5.10 10.48
C VAL A 118 3.39 -5.31 8.97
N ALA A 119 3.17 -6.52 8.46
CA ALA A 119 3.16 -6.80 7.03
C ALA A 119 2.08 -6.00 6.29
N THR A 120 0.88 -5.92 6.86
CA THR A 120 -0.24 -5.13 6.31
C THR A 120 0.10 -3.65 6.25
N PHE A 121 0.67 -3.11 7.34
CA PHE A 121 1.14 -1.72 7.39
C PHE A 121 2.19 -1.43 6.32
N LEU A 122 3.23 -2.27 6.21
CA LEU A 122 4.30 -2.10 5.23
C LEU A 122 3.81 -2.27 3.78
N TYR A 123 2.92 -3.24 3.53
CA TYR A 123 2.36 -3.45 2.20
C TYR A 123 1.50 -2.26 1.76
N ALA A 124 0.73 -1.68 2.66
CA ALA A 124 -0.05 -0.48 2.39
C ALA A 124 0.85 0.74 2.08
N ILE A 125 1.99 0.89 2.78
CA ILE A 125 3.00 1.90 2.42
C ILE A 125 3.56 1.64 1.02
N ASN A 126 3.84 0.38 0.68
CA ASN A 126 4.38 0.03 -0.63
C ASN A 126 3.40 0.36 -1.78
N ILE A 127 2.10 0.10 -1.59
CA ILE A 127 1.07 0.53 -2.57
C ILE A 127 1.12 2.04 -2.75
N LEU A 128 1.15 2.79 -1.65
CA LEU A 128 1.20 4.25 -1.70
C LEU A 128 2.46 4.76 -2.41
N TRP A 129 3.61 4.13 -2.16
CA TRP A 129 4.87 4.45 -2.82
C TRP A 129 4.81 4.24 -4.33
N ASP A 130 4.25 3.12 -4.78
CA ASP A 130 4.11 2.79 -6.21
C ASP A 130 3.21 3.79 -6.94
N THR A 131 2.03 4.09 -6.37
CA THR A 131 1.12 5.10 -6.92
C THR A 131 1.74 6.49 -6.90
N GLY A 132 2.37 6.89 -5.79
CA GLY A 132 2.99 8.21 -5.64
C GLY A 132 4.12 8.45 -6.64
N LYS A 133 4.99 7.45 -6.83
CA LYS A 133 6.08 7.51 -7.82
C LYS A 133 5.54 7.71 -9.23
N SER A 134 4.42 7.07 -9.58
CA SER A 134 3.78 7.20 -10.89
C SER A 134 3.32 8.63 -11.17
N VAL A 135 2.77 9.31 -10.15
CA VAL A 135 2.39 10.73 -10.26
C VAL A 135 3.61 11.62 -10.46
N PHE A 136 4.71 11.40 -9.72
CA PHE A 136 5.94 12.17 -9.92
C PHE A 136 6.50 12.02 -11.33
N ILE A 137 6.50 10.81 -11.87
CA ILE A 137 6.96 10.57 -13.25
C ILE A 137 6.10 11.38 -14.23
N LEU A 138 4.77 11.35 -14.11
CA LEU A 138 3.90 12.07 -15.04
C LEU A 138 3.94 13.59 -14.90
N ILE A 139 4.22 14.14 -13.73
CA ILE A 139 4.32 15.59 -13.52
C ILE A 139 5.72 16.11 -13.90
N ILE A 140 6.78 15.40 -13.54
CA ILE A 140 8.16 15.87 -13.76
C ILE A 140 8.57 15.63 -15.21
N ASP A 141 8.22 14.48 -15.80
CA ASP A 141 8.62 14.13 -17.16
C ASP A 141 7.80 14.89 -18.22
N SER A 142 6.59 15.37 -17.87
CA SER A 142 5.83 16.29 -18.73
C SER A 142 6.49 17.67 -18.87
N ASN A 143 7.22 18.15 -17.86
CA ASN A 143 7.97 19.41 -17.91
C ASN A 143 9.27 19.34 -18.72
N PHE A 144 9.77 18.15 -19.08
CA PHE A 144 11.00 18.02 -19.88
C PHE A 144 10.74 18.20 -21.38
N LYS A 145 9.52 17.97 -21.87
CA LYS A 145 9.18 18.18 -23.29
C LYS A 145 9.12 19.66 -23.66
N ASP A 146 8.75 20.55 -22.74
CA ASP A 146 8.60 21.99 -23.02
C ASP A 146 9.95 22.69 -23.30
N ASN A 147 11.06 22.15 -22.80
CA ASN A 147 12.40 22.73 -23.01
C ASN A 147 13.15 22.17 -24.23
N SER A 148 12.53 21.27 -25.00
CA SER A 148 13.13 20.69 -26.21
C SER A 148 12.54 21.25 -27.51
N ALA A 149 11.59 22.18 -27.40
CA ALA A 149 10.92 22.87 -28.50
C ALA A 149 11.26 24.38 -28.59
N SER A 150 12.26 24.85 -27.84
CA SER A 150 12.78 26.23 -27.94
C SER A 150 14.13 26.30 -28.64
#